data_AF-A0A443S4Y7-F1
#
_entry.id   AF-A0A443S4Y7-F1
#
_cell.length_a   1.000
_cell.length_b   1.000
_cell.length_c   1.000
_cell.angle_alpha   90.00
_cell.angle_beta   90.00
_cell.angle_gamma   90.00
#
_symmetry.space_group_name_H-M   'P 1'
#
loop_
_entity.id
_entity.type
_entity.pdbx_description
1 polymer ?
#
loop_
_entity_poly.entity_id
_entity_poly.type
_entity_poly.pdbx_seq_one_letter_code
_entity_poly.pdbx_strand_id
1 'polypeptide(L)' 'SSSASDWVYANTPCKLVFALELRDTGNYGFLLPPNQIKPTAIETWAGISALVANA' A
#
# COMPACT_ATOMS: atom_id res chain seq x y z
N SER A 1 11.09 -6.49 16.43
CA SER A 1 10.82 -6.19 15.02
C SER A 1 10.12 -4.85 14.97
N SER A 2 10.68 -3.87 14.27
CA SER A 2 10.07 -2.53 14.16
C SER A 2 10.00 -2.19 12.68
N SER A 3 8.81 -2.23 12.11
CA SER A 3 8.58 -1.68 10.77
C SER A 3 8.57 -0.14 10.84
N ALA A 4 8.76 0.53 9.69
CA ALA A 4 8.63 1.99 9.64
C ALA A 4 7.22 2.44 10.08
N SER A 5 6.18 1.68 9.72
CA SER A 5 4.80 1.90 10.17
C SER A 5 4.67 1.85 11.69
N ASP A 6 5.28 0.87 12.37
CA ASP A 6 5.21 0.77 13.83
C ASP A 6 5.86 1.99 14.50
N TRP A 7 7.00 2.44 13.95
CA TRP A 7 7.68 3.62 14.46
C TRP A 7 6.85 4.89 14.27
N VAL A 8 6.26 5.10 13.09
CA VAL A 8 5.41 6.27 12.81
C VAL A 8 4.19 6.28 13.71
N TYR A 9 3.54 5.12 13.90
CA TYR A 9 2.38 4.99 14.78
C TYR A 9 2.72 5.33 16.24
N ALA A 10 3.89 4.89 16.73
CA ALA A 10 4.30 5.12 18.11
C ALA A 10 4.81 6.55 18.39
N ASN A 11 5.35 7.25 17.38
CA ASN A 11 6.11 8.49 17.59
C ASN A 11 5.49 9.73 16.94
N THR A 12 4.35 9.61 16.26
CA THR A 12 3.69 10.74 15.56
C THR A 12 2.19 10.76 15.83
N PRO A 13 1.51 11.91 15.65
CA PRO A 13 0.05 11.98 15.76
C PRO A 13 -0.68 11.44 14.51
N CYS A 14 0.00 10.70 13.64
CA CYS A 14 -0.58 10.22 12.38
C CYS A 14 -1.64 9.14 12.67
N LYS A 15 -2.88 9.38 12.22
CA LYS A 15 -4.02 8.47 12.46
C LYS A 15 -4.14 7.35 11.43
N LEU A 16 -3.59 7.57 10.23
CA LEU A 16 -3.66 6.63 9.12
C LEU A 16 -2.24 6.17 8.80
N VAL A 17 -1.89 4.96 9.24
CA VAL A 17 -0.57 4.37 9.01
C VAL A 17 -0.77 2.99 8.40
N PHE A 18 -0.41 2.85 7.13
CA PHE A 18 -0.60 1.62 6.36
C PHE A 18 0.65 1.34 5.52
N ALA A 19 1.01 0.07 5.41
CA ALA A 19 1.97 -0.44 4.45
C ALA A 19 1.23 -1.31 3.44
N LEU A 20 1.35 -1.00 2.15
CA LEU A 20 0.66 -1.72 1.09
C LEU A 20 1.63 -2.65 0.37
N GLU A 21 1.36 -3.95 0.42
CA GLU A 21 1.99 -4.94 -0.44
C GLU A 21 1.10 -5.11 -1.67
N LEU A 22 1.64 -4.79 -2.84
CA LEU A 22 0.89 -4.74 -4.10
C LEU A 22 0.86 -6.11 -4.80
N ARG A 23 0.37 -6.14 -6.04
CA ARG A 23 0.39 -7.34 -6.86
C ARG A 23 1.82 -7.87 -7.07
N ASP A 24 2.01 -9.17 -7.25
CA ASP A 24 1.03 -10.26 -7.16
C ASP A 24 1.25 -11.11 -5.89
N THR A 25 0.68 -12.32 -5.84
CA THR A 25 0.83 -13.23 -4.70
C THR A 25 1.91 -14.30 -4.93
N GLY A 26 2.88 -14.05 -5.81
CA GLY A 26 4.06 -14.90 -6.01
C GLY A 26 4.19 -15.59 -7.37
N ASN A 27 3.34 -15.31 -8.36
CA ASN A 27 3.54 -15.84 -9.71
C ASN A 27 4.70 -15.14 -10.44
N TYR A 28 4.76 -13.81 -10.30
CA TYR A 28 5.82 -12.96 -10.80
C TYR A 28 6.61 -12.30 -9.68
N GLY A 29 5.98 -12.05 -8.53
CA GLY A 29 6.60 -11.38 -7.38
C GLY A 29 7.20 -10.04 -7.79
N PHE A 30 8.49 -9.84 -7.47
CA PHE A 30 9.21 -8.62 -7.81
C PHE A 30 9.40 -8.38 -9.31
N LEU A 31 9.20 -9.40 -10.15
CA LEU A 31 9.32 -9.30 -11.62
C LEU A 31 7.95 -9.17 -12.30
N LEU A 32 7.02 -8.47 -11.65
CA LEU A 32 5.68 -8.22 -12.18
C LEU A 32 5.77 -7.57 -13.59
N PRO A 33 5.07 -8.13 -14.61
CA PRO A 33 5.18 -7.63 -15.97
C PRO A 33 4.74 -6.15 -16.12
N PRO A 34 5.37 -5.36 -17.02
CA PRO A 34 5.04 -3.94 -17.18
C PRO A 34 3.58 -3.63 -17.51
N ASN A 35 2.86 -4.56 -18.15
CA ASN A 35 1.43 -4.40 -18.45
C ASN A 35 0.53 -4.41 -17.18
N GLN A 36 1.05 -4.82 -16.02
CA GLN A 36 0.35 -4.79 -14.74
C GLN A 36 0.56 -3.47 -13.97
N ILE A 37 1.49 -2.61 -14.38
CA ILE A 37 1.78 -1.34 -13.66
C ILE A 37 0.53 -0.47 -13.56
N LYS A 38 -0.12 -0.19 -14.70
CA LYS A 38 -1.32 0.66 -14.74
C LYS A 38 -2.52 0.03 -14.02
N PRO A 39 -2.87 -1.25 -14.23
CA PRO A 39 -3.90 -1.93 -13.44
C PRO A 39 -3.68 -1.84 -11.93
N THR A 40 -2.47 -2.15 -11.44
CA THR A 40 -2.12 -2.08 -10.01
C THR A 40 -2.28 -0.66 -9.47
N ALA A 41 -1.82 0.36 -10.21
CA ALA A 41 -1.95 1.75 -9.78
C ALA A 41 -3.42 2.20 -9.67
N ILE A 42 -4.28 1.80 -10.62
CA ILE A 42 -5.69 2.17 -10.63
C ILE A 42 -6.43 1.61 -9.40
N GLU A 43 -6.27 0.32 -9.11
CA GLU A 43 -6.95 -0.29 -7.96
C GLU A 43 -6.37 0.21 -6.62
N THR A 44 -5.06 0.45 -6.56
CA THR A 44 -4.40 0.97 -5.36
C THR A 44 -4.91 2.39 -5.06
N TRP A 45 -5.02 3.23 -6.09
CA TRP A 45 -5.55 4.59 -5.94
C TRP A 45 -7.01 4.60 -5.53
N ALA A 46 -7.83 3.70 -6.07
CA ALA A 46 -9.22 3.54 -5.64
C ALA A 46 -9.31 3.19 -4.14
N GLY A 47 -8.47 2.27 -3.66
CA GLY A 47 -8.38 1.93 -2.24
C GLY A 47 -7.95 3.09 -1.35
N ILE A 48 -6.90 3.82 -1.73
CA ILE A 48 -6.44 5.01 -1.00
C ILE A 48 -7.53 6.09 -0.98
N SER A 49 -8.19 6.34 -2.11
CA SER A 49 -9.25 7.33 -2.20
C SER A 49 -10.43 6.99 -1.28
N ALA A 50 -10.81 5.70 -1.22
CA ALA A 50 -11.84 5.24 -0.31
C ALA A 50 -11.43 5.37 1.16
N LEU A 51 -10.19 5.04 1.51
CA LEU A 51 -9.67 5.22 2.87
C LEU A 51 -9.75 6.69 3.30
N VAL A 52 -9.27 7.60 2.47
CA VAL A 52 -9.27 9.05 2.78
C VAL A 52 -10.69 9.61 2.86
N ALA A 53 -11.61 9.15 2.01
CA ALA A 53 -13.00 9.60 2.05
C ALA A 53 -13.77 9.15 3.31
N ASN A 54 -13.30 8.11 4.00
CA ASN A 54 -13.93 7.55 5.20
C ASN A 54 -13.12 7.78 6.49
N ALA A 55 -12.07 8.59 6.44
CA ALA A 55 -11.20 8.92 7.57
C ALA A 55 -11.65 10.20 8.30
#